data_AF-A0A0D0BFX9-F1
#
_entry.id   AF-A0A0D0BFX9-F1
#
_cell.length_a   1.000
_cell.length_b   1.000
_cell.length_c   1.000
_cell.angle_alpha   90.00
_cell.angle_beta   90.00
_cell.angle_gamma   90.00
#
_symmetry.space_group_name_H-M   'P 1'
#
loop_
_entity.id
_entity.type
_entity.pdbx_description
1 polymer ?
#
loop_
_entity_poly.entity_id
_entity_poly.type
_entity_poly.pdbx_seq_one_letter_code
_entity_poly.pdbx_strand_id
1 'polypeptide(L)'
;DVDPETLFRVEQSGQPVVVYECKLQGALCGMSVEGTTSAISAHIRGHGITGPDNASQRCSWGGCSKMLKKGSLARHILSHLEVKARCSVCGVVKCRDYVLREHIRSSELCQLASAEIVHGPEGRLLVP
;
A
#
# COMPACT_ATOMS: atom_id res chain seq x y z
N ASP A 1 13.70 6.02 10.14
CA ASP A 1 12.63 6.03 11.15
C ASP A 1 11.41 5.25 10.64
N VAL A 2 10.41 4.96 11.47
CA VAL A 2 9.13 4.34 11.06
C VAL A 2 8.01 5.34 11.32
N ASP A 3 7.03 5.40 10.42
CA ASP A 3 5.84 6.22 10.61
C ASP A 3 5.14 5.89 11.96
N PRO A 4 4.85 6.89 12.82
CA PRO A 4 4.36 6.64 14.17
C PRO A 4 3.05 5.83 14.23
N GLU A 5 2.15 6.03 13.26
CA GLU A 5 0.88 5.29 13.20
C GLU A 5 1.12 3.83 12.77
N THR A 6 2.10 3.60 11.90
CA THR A 6 2.57 2.25 11.57
C THR A 6 3.21 1.56 12.78
N LEU A 7 4.07 2.25 13.52
CA LEU A 7 4.74 1.70 14.70
C LEU A 7 3.73 1.31 15.79
N PHE A 8 2.82 2.21 16.14
CA PHE A 8 1.78 1.97 17.15
C PHE A 8 0.92 0.74 16.83
N ARG A 9 0.57 0.53 15.56
CA ARG A 9 -0.20 -0.64 15.12
C ARG A 9 0.58 -1.94 15.29
N VAL A 10 1.89 -1.93 15.03
CA VAL A 10 2.75 -3.11 15.21
C VAL A 10 2.84 -3.48 16.68
N GLU A 11 3.09 -2.49 17.54
CA GLU A 11 3.15 -2.67 19.00
C GLU A 11 1.83 -3.20 19.56
N GLN A 12 0.70 -2.65 19.10
CA GLN A 12 -0.63 -3.08 19.56
C GLN A 12 -1.01 -4.49 19.10
N SER A 13 -0.70 -4.84 17.84
CA SER A 13 -1.07 -6.15 17.27
C SER A 13 -0.11 -7.26 17.68
N GLY A 14 1.13 -6.92 18.02
CA GLY A 14 2.21 -7.89 18.19
C GLY A 14 2.55 -8.64 16.89
N GLN A 15 2.08 -8.17 15.74
CA GLN A 15 2.28 -8.82 14.45
C GLN A 15 3.33 -8.05 13.63
N PRO A 16 4.27 -8.76 12.99
CA PRO A 16 5.23 -8.11 12.12
C PRO A 16 4.53 -7.59 10.85
N VAL A 17 5.02 -6.47 10.33
CA VAL A 17 4.49 -5.84 9.11
C VAL A 17 5.61 -5.52 8.14
N VAL A 18 5.31 -5.41 6.85
CA VAL A 18 6.30 -4.97 5.85
C VAL A 18 6.17 -3.47 5.59
N VAL A 19 7.27 -2.76 5.80
CA VAL A 19 7.37 -1.30 5.64
C VAL A 19 8.28 -0.92 4.48
N TYR A 20 8.00 0.24 3.89
CA TYR A 20 8.67 0.78 2.71
C TYR A 20 9.11 2.21 2.99
N GLU A 21 10.30 2.57 2.56
CA GLU A 21 10.79 3.94 2.69
C GLU A 21 9.92 4.91 1.87
N CYS A 22 9.53 6.02 2.49
CA CYS A 22 8.79 7.07 1.80
C CYS A 22 9.69 7.79 0.79
N LYS A 23 9.30 7.74 -0.50
CA LYS A 23 10.01 8.40 -1.61
C LYS A 23 9.24 9.60 -2.18
N LEU A 24 8.32 10.20 -1.41
CA LEU A 24 7.65 11.43 -1.85
C LEU A 24 8.66 12.60 -1.89
N GLN A 25 8.75 13.25 -3.04
CA GLN A 25 9.59 14.45 -3.19
C GLN A 25 8.92 15.66 -2.53
N GLY A 26 9.72 16.48 -1.82
CA GLY A 26 9.28 17.75 -1.23
C GLY A 26 9.69 17.94 0.24
N ALA A 27 9.92 16.85 0.98
CA ALA A 27 10.44 16.86 2.34
C ALA A 27 11.38 15.68 2.56
N LEU A 28 12.45 15.87 3.34
CA LEU A 28 13.31 14.78 3.82
C LEU A 28 12.51 13.95 4.82
N CYS A 29 11.67 13.04 4.31
CA CYS A 29 10.79 12.22 5.14
C CYS A 29 11.59 11.23 5.99
N GLY A 30 12.39 10.38 5.35
CA GLY A 30 13.20 9.34 6.02
C GLY A 30 12.39 8.28 6.80
N MET A 31 11.06 8.35 6.78
CA MET A 31 10.16 7.42 7.46
C MET A 31 9.82 6.24 6.55
N SER A 32 9.71 5.06 7.16
CA SER A 32 9.13 3.87 6.53
C SER A 32 7.65 3.73 6.88
N VAL A 33 6.81 3.45 5.90
CA VAL A 33 5.36 3.28 6.06
C VAL A 33 4.94 1.87 5.64
N GLU A 34 3.94 1.30 6.31
CA GLU A 34 3.38 0.01 5.89
C GLU A 34 2.77 0.09 4.48
N GLY A 35 2.95 -0.97 3.70
CA GLY A 35 2.41 -1.10 2.33
C GLY A 35 0.90 -1.34 2.24
N THR A 36 0.08 -0.61 3.01
CA THR A 36 -1.39 -0.66 2.97
C THR A 36 -1.97 0.68 2.51
N THR A 37 -3.19 0.66 1.95
CA THR A 37 -3.87 1.89 1.52
C THR A 37 -4.17 2.83 2.69
N SER A 38 -4.52 2.30 3.86
CA SER A 38 -4.80 3.07 5.07
C SER A 38 -3.54 3.75 5.60
N ALA A 39 -2.45 2.99 5.79
CA ALA A 39 -1.19 3.55 6.30
C ALA A 39 -0.61 4.61 5.36
N ILE A 40 -0.58 4.34 4.05
CA ILE A 40 -0.12 5.33 3.07
C ILE A 40 -1.02 6.56 3.07
N SER A 41 -2.35 6.38 3.06
CA SER A 41 -3.29 7.51 3.09
C SER A 41 -3.12 8.37 4.34
N ALA A 42 -2.80 7.76 5.48
CA ALA A 42 -2.50 8.48 6.71
C ALA A 42 -1.19 9.26 6.62
N HIS A 43 -0.13 8.57 6.21
CA HIS A 43 1.20 9.12 6.08
C HIS A 43 1.27 10.33 5.14
N ILE A 44 0.63 10.25 3.97
CA ILE A 44 0.70 11.34 2.97
C ILE A 44 -0.02 12.63 3.41
N ARG A 45 -0.92 12.57 4.41
CA ARG A 45 -1.49 13.78 5.02
C ARG A 45 -0.42 14.62 5.70
N GLY A 46 0.60 13.98 6.28
CA GLY A 46 1.77 14.65 6.86
C GLY A 46 2.62 15.38 5.81
N HIS A 47 2.49 15.02 4.53
CA HIS A 47 3.10 15.71 3.39
C HIS A 47 2.21 16.84 2.82
N GLY A 48 1.17 17.25 3.55
CA GLY A 48 0.23 18.29 3.13
C GLY A 48 -0.78 17.83 2.07
N ILE A 49 -0.78 16.55 1.69
CA ILE A 49 -1.72 15.99 0.71
C ILE A 49 -3.07 15.77 1.41
N THR A 50 -3.87 16.82 1.44
CA THR A 50 -5.15 16.92 2.15
C THR A 50 -6.26 17.39 1.22
N GLY A 51 -7.49 17.47 1.72
CA GLY A 51 -8.66 17.89 0.93
C GLY A 51 -9.53 16.74 0.40
N PRO A 52 -10.51 17.06 -0.47
CA PRO A 52 -11.55 16.13 -0.88
C PRO A 52 -11.00 15.08 -1.86
N ASP A 53 -11.60 13.90 -1.86
CA ASP A 53 -11.09 12.75 -2.62
C ASP A 53 -11.14 12.93 -4.14
N ASN A 54 -12.00 13.82 -4.64
CA ASN A 54 -12.09 14.19 -6.06
C ASN A 54 -11.06 15.25 -6.47
N ALA A 55 -10.32 15.86 -5.53
CA ALA A 55 -9.29 16.83 -5.85
C ALA A 55 -8.20 16.20 -6.72
N SER A 56 -7.74 16.94 -7.72
CA SER A 56 -6.63 16.53 -8.58
C SER A 56 -5.32 16.69 -7.82
N GLN A 57 -4.51 15.64 -7.79
CA GLN A 57 -3.22 15.58 -7.12
C GLN A 57 -2.18 14.98 -8.05
N ARG A 58 -0.99 15.60 -8.06
CA ARG A 58 0.17 15.07 -8.76
C ARG A 58 0.90 14.10 -7.83
N CYS A 59 1.11 12.86 -8.26
CA CYS A 59 2.03 11.98 -7.56
C CYS A 59 3.46 12.49 -7.77
N SER A 60 4.24 12.55 -6.69
CA SER A 60 5.68 12.89 -6.70
C SER A 60 6.56 11.77 -6.16
N TRP A 61 6.04 10.54 -6.09
CA TRP A 61 6.76 9.38 -5.57
C TRP A 61 7.89 8.97 -6.51
N GLY A 62 9.13 9.00 -6.05
CA GLY A 62 10.29 8.54 -6.83
C GLY A 62 10.44 9.20 -8.21
N GLY A 63 9.95 10.44 -8.37
CA GLY A 63 9.96 11.15 -9.66
C GLY A 63 8.77 10.87 -10.57
N CYS A 64 7.76 10.14 -10.09
CA CYS A 64 6.47 10.06 -10.77
C CYS A 64 5.88 11.47 -10.94
N SER A 65 5.06 11.65 -11.98
CA SER A 65 4.40 12.92 -12.32
C SER A 65 2.93 12.74 -12.71
N LYS A 66 2.35 11.56 -12.43
CA LYS A 66 0.99 11.21 -12.85
C LYS A 66 -0.03 12.04 -12.08
N MET A 67 -1.01 12.60 -12.80
CA MET A 67 -2.17 13.27 -12.23
C MET A 67 -3.27 12.25 -11.91
N LEU A 68 -3.81 12.32 -10.70
CA LEU A 68 -4.86 11.42 -10.22
C LEU A 68 -5.76 12.10 -9.18
N LYS A 69 -6.93 11.52 -8.95
CA LYS A 69 -7.79 11.90 -7.82
C LYS A 69 -7.08 11.58 -6.50
N LYS A 70 -7.15 12.48 -5.52
CA LYS A 70 -6.57 12.30 -4.18
C LYS A 70 -6.96 10.97 -3.54
N GLY A 71 -8.24 10.58 -3.62
CA GLY A 71 -8.71 9.29 -3.08
C GLY A 71 -8.11 8.05 -3.77
N SER A 72 -7.47 8.22 -4.93
CA SER A 72 -6.77 7.14 -5.64
C SER A 72 -5.26 7.14 -5.42
N LEU A 73 -4.70 8.14 -4.72
CA LEU A 73 -3.26 8.33 -4.59
C LEU A 73 -2.58 7.24 -3.77
N ALA A 74 -3.14 6.86 -2.61
CA ALA A 74 -2.58 5.77 -1.81
C ALA A 74 -2.50 4.45 -2.59
N ARG A 75 -3.58 4.11 -3.32
CA ARG A 75 -3.62 2.94 -4.20
C ARG A 75 -2.65 3.05 -5.38
N HIS A 76 -2.42 4.25 -5.89
CA HIS A 76 -1.39 4.47 -6.90
C HIS A 76 0.02 4.27 -6.32
N ILE A 77 0.30 4.77 -5.12
CA ILE A 77 1.61 4.58 -4.47
C ILE A 77 1.91 3.09 -4.26
N LEU A 78 0.93 2.26 -3.89
CA LEU A 78 1.12 0.80 -3.80
C LEU A 78 1.66 0.16 -5.09
N SER A 79 1.39 0.77 -6.26
CA SER A 79 1.97 0.27 -7.52
C SER A 79 3.47 0.57 -7.66
N HIS A 80 3.96 1.66 -7.07
CA HIS A 80 5.41 1.92 -6.97
C HIS A 80 6.09 0.97 -5.99
N LEU A 81 5.38 0.60 -4.92
CA LEU A 81 5.85 -0.38 -3.94
C LEU A 81 5.74 -1.83 -4.42
N GLU A 82 5.19 -2.07 -5.61
CA GLU A 82 4.90 -3.40 -6.16
C GLU A 82 4.09 -4.34 -5.23
N VAL A 83 3.26 -3.78 -4.35
CA VAL A 83 2.38 -4.57 -3.50
C VAL A 83 1.25 -5.16 -4.34
N LYS A 84 1.16 -6.48 -4.38
CA LYS A 84 0.24 -7.27 -5.20
C LYS A 84 -0.58 -8.20 -4.31
N ALA A 85 -1.56 -8.89 -4.90
CA ALA A 85 -2.35 -9.92 -4.23
C ALA A 85 -2.23 -11.25 -4.98
N ARG A 86 -2.01 -12.35 -4.26
CA ARG A 86 -1.91 -13.72 -4.78
C ARG A 86 -3.07 -14.57 -4.29
N CYS A 87 -3.65 -15.36 -5.19
CA CYS A 87 -4.63 -16.39 -4.84
C CYS A 87 -3.89 -17.54 -4.14
N SER A 88 -4.32 -17.92 -2.94
CA SER A 88 -3.68 -19.03 -2.20
C SER A 88 -3.88 -20.40 -2.84
N VAL A 89 -4.85 -20.55 -3.76
CA VAL A 89 -5.15 -21.83 -4.43
C VAL A 89 -4.44 -21.95 -5.78
N CYS A 90 -4.69 -21.06 -6.73
CA CYS A 90 -4.11 -21.17 -8.08
C CYS A 90 -2.82 -20.38 -8.27
N GLY A 91 -2.39 -19.59 -7.28
CA GLY A 91 -1.17 -18.80 -7.34
C GLY A 91 -1.25 -17.57 -8.26
N VAL A 92 -2.40 -17.28 -8.89
CA VAL A 92 -2.51 -16.10 -9.77
C VAL A 92 -2.23 -14.83 -8.98
N VAL A 93 -1.37 -13.98 -9.54
CA VAL A 93 -1.02 -12.68 -8.96
C VAL A 93 -1.77 -11.59 -9.70
N LYS A 94 -2.48 -10.74 -8.96
CA LYS A 94 -3.16 -9.55 -9.46
C LYS A 94 -2.57 -8.32 -8.80
N CYS A 95 -2.62 -7.20 -9.50
CA CYS A 95 -2.07 -5.93 -8.98
C CYS A 95 -2.83 -5.39 -7.75
N ARG A 96 -3.99 -5.96 -7.39
CA ARG A 96 -4.88 -5.46 -6.33
C ARG A 96 -5.69 -6.59 -5.70
N ASP A 97 -5.96 -6.44 -4.40
CA ASP A 97 -6.89 -7.27 -3.62
C ASP A 97 -8.28 -7.37 -4.29
N TYR A 98 -8.90 -6.24 -4.65
CA TYR A 98 -10.23 -6.24 -5.26
C TYR A 98 -10.33 -7.11 -6.53
N VAL A 99 -9.34 -7.00 -7.42
CA VAL A 99 -9.29 -7.79 -8.66
C VAL A 99 -9.09 -9.27 -8.36
N LEU A 100 -8.34 -9.58 -7.30
CA LEU A 100 -8.18 -10.95 -6.86
C LEU A 100 -9.47 -11.51 -6.24
N ARG A 101 -10.19 -10.73 -5.43
CA ARG A 101 -11.49 -11.14 -4.88
C ARG A 101 -12.51 -11.42 -5.99
N GLU A 102 -12.50 -10.63 -7.05
CA GLU A 102 -13.33 -10.89 -8.23
C GLU A 102 -12.97 -12.22 -8.90
N HIS A 103 -11.67 -12.53 -8.99
CA HIS A 103 -11.19 -13.83 -9.45
C HIS A 103 -11.65 -14.98 -8.54
N ILE A 104 -11.50 -14.85 -7.22
CA ILE A 104 -11.91 -15.85 -6.22
C ILE A 104 -13.41 -16.15 -6.36
N ARG A 105 -14.23 -15.10 -6.53
CA ARG A 105 -15.68 -15.24 -6.68
C ARG A 105 -16.11 -15.89 -8.01
N SER A 106 -15.38 -15.64 -9.09
CA SER A 106 -15.75 -16.12 -10.43
C SER A 106 -15.11 -17.46 -10.82
N SER A 107 -14.08 -17.91 -10.09
CA SER A 107 -13.39 -19.18 -10.35
C SER A 107 -13.93 -20.29 -9.46
N GLU A 108 -14.56 -21.32 -10.04
CA GLU A 108 -15.04 -22.50 -9.32
C GLU A 108 -13.94 -23.18 -8.50
N LEU A 109 -12.71 -23.22 -9.04
CA LEU A 109 -11.55 -23.81 -8.38
C LEU A 109 -11.02 -22.98 -7.21
N CYS A 110 -11.33 -21.69 -7.15
CA CYS A 110 -10.73 -20.77 -6.17
C CYS A 110 -11.75 -20.16 -5.19
N GLN A 111 -12.98 -20.67 -5.12
CA GLN A 111 -14.04 -20.07 -4.27
C GLN A 111 -13.67 -20.04 -2.77
N LEU A 112 -12.84 -20.97 -2.32
CA LEU A 112 -12.34 -21.05 -0.95
C LEU A 112 -10.94 -20.43 -0.77
N ALA A 113 -10.39 -19.81 -1.83
CA ALA A 113 -9.10 -19.18 -1.75
C ALA A 113 -9.16 -17.90 -0.91
N SER A 114 -8.03 -17.58 -0.30
CA SER A 114 -7.77 -16.30 0.36
C SER A 114 -6.91 -15.41 -0.54
N ALA A 115 -7.04 -14.10 -0.32
CA ALA A 115 -6.17 -13.10 -0.94
C ALA A 115 -4.94 -12.90 -0.06
N GLU A 116 -3.78 -13.38 -0.51
CA GLU A 116 -2.51 -13.21 0.18
C GLU A 116 -1.80 -11.97 -0.36
N ILE A 117 -1.27 -11.13 0.54
CA ILE A 117 -0.49 -9.95 0.12
C ILE A 117 0.88 -10.42 -0.33
N VAL A 118 1.29 -9.99 -1.53
CA VAL A 118 2.65 -10.14 -2.03
C VAL A 118 3.32 -8.78 -1.91
N HIS A 119 4.30 -8.70 -1.03
CA HIS A 119 5.10 -7.50 -0.79
C HIS A 119 6.11 -7.28 -1.93
N GLY A 120 6.38 -6.02 -2.24
CA GLY A 120 7.37 -5.68 -3.26
C GLY A 120 8.80 -5.79 -2.76
N PRO A 121 9.77 -5.72 -3.68
CA PRO A 121 11.17 -6.05 -3.41
C PRO A 121 11.87 -5.07 -2.45
N GLU A 122 11.37 -3.83 -2.35
CA GLU A 122 11.95 -2.80 -1.48
C GLU A 122 11.39 -2.84 -0.05
N GLY A 123 10.44 -3.74 0.22
CA GLY A 123 9.83 -3.88 1.53
C GLY A 123 10.78 -4.58 2.51
N ARG A 124 10.84 -4.07 3.74
CA ARG A 124 11.55 -4.73 4.86
C ARG A 124 10.58 -5.11 5.97
N LEU A 125 10.87 -6.21 6.65
CA LEU A 125 10.09 -6.66 7.79
C LEU A 125 10.38 -5.77 9.00
N LEU A 126 9.33 -5.22 9.59
CA LEU A 126 9.32 -4.56 10.88
C LEU A 126 8.71 -5.53 11.89
N VAL A 127 9.47 -5.86 12.92
CA VAL A 127 9.03 -6.69 14.04
C VAL A 127 8.67 -5.79 15.25
N PRO A 128 7.74 -6.20 16.11
CA PRO A 128 7.45 -5.51 17.38
C PRO A 128 8.67 -5.41 18.30
#